data_AF-A0A812G2K3-F1
#
_entry.id   AF-A0A812G2K3-F1
#
_cell.length_a   1.000
_cell.length_b   1.000
_cell.length_c   1.000
_cell.angle_alpha   90.00
_cell.angle_beta   90.00
_cell.angle_gamma   90.00
#
_symmetry.space_group_name_H-M   'P 1'
#
loop_
_entity.id
_entity.type
_entity.pdbx_description
1 polymer ?
#
loop_
_entity_poly.entity_id
_entity_poly.type
_entity_poly.pdbx_seq_one_letter_code
_entity_poly.pdbx_strand_id
1 'polypeptide(L)'
;MAGTEIVIHRDDIIKEGFLVKQSKHMKEWRRRWFVLTPQYLCSFKSQGEYRNPTEHIRLAECSTVKSADEDTGKENSFRVDTPARVFYLIADSSSDKESWIGHIGRQMVRPAVPRQILAAQLSLRIWTAHVRCMQDFTVAFVCSGLLL
;
A
#
# COMPACT_ATOMS: atom_id res chain seq x y z
N MET A 1 -19.38 -11.87 -16.45
CA MET A 1 -18.25 -11.40 -15.63
C MET A 1 -17.92 -9.99 -16.08
N ALA A 2 -18.40 -8.96 -15.37
CA ALA A 2 -18.07 -7.57 -15.70
C ALA A 2 -16.58 -7.37 -15.39
N GLY A 3 -15.75 -7.32 -16.44
CA GLY A 3 -14.37 -6.88 -16.27
C GLY A 3 -14.40 -5.43 -15.81
N THR A 4 -13.75 -5.13 -14.68
CA THR A 4 -13.62 -3.75 -14.20
C THR A 4 -12.88 -2.95 -15.26
N GLU A 5 -13.58 -2.09 -16.00
CA GLU A 5 -12.95 -1.20 -16.97
C GLU A 5 -12.11 -0.20 -16.20
N ILE A 6 -10.79 -0.26 -16.38
CA ILE A 6 -9.87 0.71 -15.78
C ILE A 6 -9.83 1.92 -16.72
N VAL A 7 -10.40 3.02 -16.25
CA VAL A 7 -10.33 4.34 -16.89
C VAL A 7 -9.47 5.24 -16.03
N ILE A 8 -8.42 5.81 -16.62
CA ILE A 8 -7.52 6.76 -15.95
C ILE A 8 -8.00 8.18 -16.23
N HIS A 9 -8.19 8.97 -15.18
CA HIS A 9 -8.42 10.41 -15.29
C HIS A 9 -7.08 11.16 -15.28
N ARG A 10 -6.95 12.19 -16.12
CA ARG A 10 -5.70 12.95 -16.25
C ARG A 10 -5.27 13.62 -14.94
N ASP A 11 -6.23 14.05 -14.13
CA ASP A 11 -5.99 14.71 -12.85
C ASP A 11 -5.38 13.75 -11.80
N ASP A 12 -5.55 12.44 -11.99
CA ASP A 12 -4.98 11.40 -11.11
C ASP A 12 -3.57 10.96 -11.53
N ILE A 13 -3.04 11.47 -12.64
CA ILE A 13 -1.74 11.05 -13.15
C ILE A 13 -0.63 11.66 -12.30
N ILE A 14 0.12 10.80 -11.61
CA ILE A 14 1.30 11.18 -10.82
C ILE A 14 2.53 11.28 -11.71
N LYS A 15 2.68 10.32 -12.62
CA LYS A 15 3.79 10.24 -13.58
C LYS A 15 3.36 9.41 -14.77
N GLU A 16 3.76 9.82 -15.95
CA GLU A 16 3.61 9.03 -17.17
C GLU A 16 4.88 9.12 -18.02
N GLY A 17 5.14 8.11 -18.84
CA GLY A 17 6.36 8.03 -19.62
C GLY A 17 6.54 6.67 -20.28
N PHE A 18 7.47 6.60 -21.24
CA PHE A 18 7.84 5.32 -21.83
C PHE A 18 8.75 4.53 -20.90
N LEU A 19 8.48 3.25 -20.78
CA LEU A 19 9.38 2.28 -20.17
C LEU A 19 9.50 1.06 -21.10
N VAL A 20 10.63 0.37 -21.03
CA VAL A 20 10.80 -0.92 -21.68
C VAL A 20 10.54 -2.01 -20.65
N LYS A 21 9.56 -2.87 -20.90
CA LYS A 21 9.18 -3.94 -19.98
C LYS A 21 9.55 -5.32 -20.52
N GLN A 22 9.92 -6.23 -19.63
CA GLN A 22 10.07 -7.63 -19.98
C GLN A 22 8.69 -8.31 -20.11
N SER A 23 8.50 -9.08 -21.18
CA SER A 23 7.29 -9.89 -21.37
C SER A 23 7.26 -11.09 -20.42
N LYS A 24 6.05 -11.46 -19.96
CA LYS A 24 5.86 -12.55 -18.99
C LYS A 24 6.40 -13.89 -19.48
N HIS A 25 6.07 -14.26 -20.71
CA HIS A 25 6.33 -15.59 -21.28
C HIS A 25 7.57 -15.63 -22.17
N MET A 26 7.70 -14.67 -23.10
CA MET A 26 8.76 -14.69 -24.12
C MET A 26 10.06 -14.05 -23.65
N LYS A 27 10.09 -13.41 -22.48
CA LYS A 27 11.23 -12.64 -21.93
C LYS A 27 11.78 -11.53 -22.85
N GLU A 28 11.09 -11.23 -23.93
CA GLU A 28 11.36 -10.11 -24.83
C GLU A 28 11.06 -8.76 -24.16
N TRP A 29 11.89 -7.76 -24.45
CA TRP A 29 11.78 -6.40 -23.95
C TRP A 29 10.96 -5.54 -24.92
N ARG A 30 9.90 -4.89 -24.43
CA ARG A 30 8.96 -4.12 -25.25
C ARG A 30 8.71 -2.74 -24.66
N ARG A 31 8.86 -1.69 -25.49
CA ARG A 31 8.53 -0.30 -25.12
C ARG A 31 7.02 -0.13 -24.99
N ARG A 32 6.56 0.44 -23.88
CA ARG A 32 5.14 0.72 -23.60
C ARG A 32 5.02 2.05 -22.88
N TRP A 33 3.89 2.73 -23.08
CA TRP A 33 3.55 3.93 -22.32
C TRP A 33 3.05 3.50 -20.94
N PHE A 34 3.69 3.96 -19.88
CA PHE A 34 3.29 3.69 -18.51
C PHE A 34 2.65 4.93 -17.90
N VAL A 35 1.61 4.71 -17.11
CA VAL A 35 0.89 5.74 -16.37
C VAL A 35 0.75 5.27 -14.93
N LEU A 36 1.26 6.08 -14.01
CA LEU A 36 1.15 5.90 -12.58
C LEU A 36 0.04 6.79 -12.03
N THR A 37 -0.88 6.17 -11.31
CA THR A 37 -1.94 6.80 -10.53
C THR A 37 -1.75 6.46 -9.05
N PRO A 38 -2.52 7.04 -8.11
CA PRO A 38 -2.45 6.67 -6.70
C PRO A 38 -2.75 5.18 -6.42
N GLN A 39 -3.54 4.53 -7.28
CA GLN A 39 -4.02 3.16 -7.07
C GLN A 39 -3.32 2.14 -7.98
N TYR A 40 -2.99 2.54 -9.20
CA TYR A 40 -2.55 1.64 -10.26
C TYR A 40 -1.28 2.14 -10.95
N LEU A 41 -0.42 1.19 -11.32
CA LEU A 41 0.55 1.36 -12.40
C LEU A 41 0.05 0.61 -13.64
N CYS A 42 -0.25 1.36 -14.70
CA CYS A 42 -0.86 0.84 -15.92
C CYS A 42 0.11 0.96 -17.10
N SER A 43 -0.01 0.06 -18.07
CA SER A 43 0.73 0.10 -19.33
C SER A 43 -0.20 0.10 -20.55
N PHE A 44 0.18 0.86 -21.58
CA PHE A 44 -0.57 1.09 -22.80
C PHE A 44 0.31 0.93 -24.03
N LYS A 45 -0.33 0.73 -25.19
CA LYS A 45 0.40 0.55 -26.45
C LYS A 45 0.98 1.87 -26.94
N SER A 46 0.20 2.95 -26.83
CA SER A 46 0.57 4.28 -27.32
C SER A 46 0.48 5.32 -26.22
N GLN A 47 1.18 6.43 -26.43
CA GLN A 47 1.13 7.60 -25.55
C GLN A 47 -0.26 8.24 -25.57
N GLY A 48 -0.71 8.73 -24.42
CA GLY A 48 -2.02 9.40 -24.28
C GLY A 48 -3.23 8.45 -24.25
N GLU A 49 -3.01 7.13 -24.27
CA GLU A 49 -4.05 6.14 -23.99
C GLU A 49 -4.30 6.06 -22.48
N TYR A 50 -5.58 6.18 -22.08
CA TYR A 50 -6.01 6.17 -20.68
C TYR A 50 -7.16 5.19 -20.40
N ARG A 51 -7.51 4.34 -21.37
CA ARG A 51 -8.56 3.31 -21.25
C ARG A 51 -8.01 1.97 -21.72
N ASN A 52 -8.58 0.89 -21.19
CA ASN A 52 -8.23 -0.48 -21.58
C ASN A 52 -6.71 -0.76 -21.52
N PRO A 53 -6.08 -0.60 -20.34
CA PRO A 53 -4.66 -0.87 -20.19
C PRO A 53 -4.32 -2.30 -20.61
N THR A 54 -3.17 -2.47 -21.26
CA THR A 54 -2.66 -3.81 -21.64
C THR A 54 -2.30 -4.62 -20.40
N GLU A 55 -1.76 -3.97 -19.38
CA GLU A 55 -1.56 -4.52 -18.04
C GLU A 55 -1.78 -3.43 -17.01
N HIS A 56 -2.29 -3.82 -15.84
CA HIS A 56 -2.43 -2.96 -14.67
C HIS A 56 -1.88 -3.69 -13.44
N ILE A 57 -1.31 -2.92 -12.51
CA ILE A 57 -0.78 -3.40 -11.25
C ILE A 57 -1.44 -2.58 -10.14
N ARG A 58 -2.06 -3.24 -9.16
CA ARG A 58 -2.56 -2.57 -7.95
C ARG A 58 -1.41 -2.30 -7.00
N LEU A 59 -1.14 -1.02 -6.74
CA LEU A 59 -0.01 -0.59 -5.91
C LEU A 59 -0.13 -1.04 -4.46
N ALA A 60 -1.37 -1.20 -3.96
CA ALA A 60 -1.66 -1.73 -2.64
C ALA A 60 -1.27 -3.22 -2.47
N GLU A 61 -1.13 -3.97 -3.56
CA GLU A 61 -0.71 -5.37 -3.53
C GLU A 61 0.81 -5.53 -3.73
N CYS A 62 1.52 -4.47 -4.13
CA CYS A 62 2.95 -4.54 -4.37
C CYS A 62 3.72 -4.70 -3.05
N SER A 63 4.71 -5.60 -3.04
CA SER A 63 5.56 -5.82 -1.87
C SER A 63 6.83 -4.99 -1.90
N THR A 64 7.44 -4.79 -3.07
CA THR A 64 8.71 -4.04 -3.20
C THR A 64 8.84 -3.38 -4.56
N VAL A 65 9.52 -2.23 -4.60
CA VAL A 65 10.06 -1.60 -5.81
C VAL A 65 11.54 -1.27 -5.57
N LYS A 66 12.43 -1.67 -6.47
CA LYS A 66 13.88 -1.43 -6.34
C LYS A 66 14.64 -1.57 -7.66
N SER A 67 15.90 -1.14 -7.68
CA SER A 67 16.83 -1.35 -8.78
C SER A 67 17.02 -2.83 -9.10
N ALA A 68 17.24 -3.14 -10.38
CA ALA A 68 17.36 -4.49 -10.91
C ALA A 68 18.49 -4.60 -11.97
N ASP A 69 19.44 -3.66 -11.93
CA ASP A 69 20.55 -3.59 -12.88
C ASP A 69 21.38 -4.89 -12.85
N GLU A 70 21.67 -5.40 -11.65
CA GLU A 70 22.36 -6.68 -11.42
C GLU A 70 21.50 -7.89 -11.81
N ASP A 71 20.19 -7.87 -11.49
CA ASP A 71 19.27 -8.97 -11.77
C ASP A 71 19.08 -9.21 -13.28
N THR A 72 19.07 -8.13 -14.06
CA THR A 72 18.75 -8.17 -15.50
C THR A 72 19.97 -8.00 -16.40
N GLY A 73 21.11 -7.55 -15.85
CA GLY A 73 22.29 -7.15 -16.62
C GLY A 73 22.03 -5.96 -17.53
N LYS A 74 21.03 -5.11 -17.21
CA LYS A 74 20.66 -3.94 -18.01
C LYS A 74 20.65 -2.69 -17.15
N GLU A 75 21.36 -1.66 -17.61
CA GLU A 75 21.40 -0.36 -16.96
C GLU A 75 20.01 0.29 -16.92
N ASN A 76 19.79 1.11 -15.90
CA ASN A 76 18.54 1.84 -15.65
C ASN A 76 17.33 0.92 -15.50
N SER A 77 17.57 -0.32 -15.08
CA SER A 77 16.49 -1.27 -14.83
C SER A 77 16.07 -1.29 -13.36
N PHE A 78 14.79 -1.53 -13.16
CA PHE A 78 14.17 -1.67 -11.86
C PHE A 78 13.06 -2.71 -11.92
N ARG A 79 12.63 -3.17 -10.75
CA ARG A 79 11.59 -4.17 -10.62
C ARG A 79 10.48 -3.74 -9.69
N VAL A 80 9.28 -4.21 -9.99
CA VAL A 80 8.09 -4.10 -9.14
C VAL A 80 7.63 -5.51 -8.80
N ASP A 81 7.68 -5.86 -7.52
CA ASP A 81 7.38 -7.19 -7.01
C ASP A 81 5.91 -7.22 -6.56
N THR A 82 5.12 -8.12 -7.15
CA THR A 82 3.73 -8.39 -6.76
C THR A 82 3.56 -9.87 -6.39
N PRO A 83 2.49 -10.25 -5.66
CA PRO A 83 2.23 -11.64 -5.32
C PRO A 83 2.10 -12.55 -6.56
N ALA A 84 1.64 -11.97 -7.68
CA ALA A 84 1.41 -12.71 -8.90
C ALA A 84 2.69 -12.88 -9.75
N ARG A 85 3.55 -11.86 -9.82
CA ARG A 85 4.82 -11.91 -10.56
C ARG A 85 5.72 -10.69 -10.27
N VAL A 86 6.98 -10.81 -10.67
CA VAL A 86 7.93 -9.70 -10.74
C VAL A 86 7.86 -9.03 -12.12
N PHE A 87 7.81 -7.70 -12.15
CA PHE A 87 7.85 -6.89 -13.37
C PHE A 87 9.21 -6.23 -13.49
N TYR A 88 9.98 -6.56 -14.53
CA TYR A 88 11.22 -5.87 -14.86
C TYR A 88 10.98 -4.77 -15.89
N LEU A 89 11.47 -3.57 -15.58
CA LEU A 89 11.26 -2.33 -16.32
C LEU A 89 12.62 -1.64 -16.52
N ILE A 90 12.78 -0.94 -17.64
CA ILE A 90 13.96 -0.14 -17.96
C ILE A 90 13.51 1.27 -18.29
N ALA A 91 14.12 2.24 -17.62
CA ALA A 91 13.93 3.66 -17.88
C ALA A 91 14.97 4.18 -18.87
N ASP A 92 14.69 5.33 -19.51
CA ASP A 92 15.59 5.92 -20.50
C ASP A 92 16.87 6.51 -19.86
N SER A 93 16.86 6.79 -18.55
CA SER A 93 18.03 7.28 -17.80
C SER A 93 17.99 6.88 -16.32
N SER A 94 19.13 7.01 -15.63
CA SER A 94 19.23 6.73 -14.19
C SER A 94 18.33 7.66 -13.37
N SER A 95 18.29 8.95 -13.70
CA SER A 95 17.38 9.89 -13.03
C SER A 95 15.91 9.52 -13.23
N ASP A 96 15.54 9.02 -14.41
CA ASP A 96 14.16 8.59 -14.67
C ASP A 96 13.83 7.30 -13.92
N LYS A 97 14.77 6.34 -13.85
CA LYS A 97 14.66 5.15 -12.99
C LYS A 97 14.35 5.53 -11.54
N GLU A 98 15.18 6.39 -10.95
CA GLU A 98 15.01 6.80 -9.55
C GLU A 98 13.69 7.57 -9.34
N SER A 99 13.29 8.39 -10.32
CA SER A 99 11.98 9.05 -10.31
C SER A 99 10.84 8.03 -10.27
N TRP A 100 10.85 7.01 -11.14
CA TRP A 100 9.85 5.94 -11.14
C TRP A 100 9.81 5.16 -9.82
N ILE A 101 10.96 4.70 -9.33
CA ILE A 101 11.08 3.97 -8.05
C ILE A 101 10.49 4.82 -6.92
N GLY A 102 10.89 6.09 -6.82
CA GLY A 102 10.44 6.98 -5.76
C GLY A 102 8.94 7.26 -5.81
N HIS A 103 8.36 7.51 -6.99
CA HIS A 103 6.93 7.75 -7.11
C HIS A 103 6.09 6.50 -6.84
N ILE A 104 6.51 5.33 -7.35
CA ILE A 104 5.84 4.05 -7.10
C ILE A 104 5.90 3.71 -5.61
N GLY A 105 7.08 3.78 -5.00
CA GLY A 105 7.28 3.47 -3.58
C GLY A 105 6.40 4.34 -2.67
N ARG A 106 6.27 5.63 -2.97
CA ARG A 106 5.36 6.55 -2.24
C ARG A 106 3.89 6.13 -2.31
N GLN A 107 3.45 5.50 -3.39
CA GLN A 107 2.06 5.04 -3.53
C GLN A 107 1.82 3.67 -2.87
N MET A 108 2.84 2.81 -2.80
CA MET A 108 2.74 1.49 -2.16
C MET A 108 2.50 1.56 -0.65
N VAL A 109 3.04 2.59 0.02
CA VAL A 109 2.94 2.76 1.48
C VAL A 109 1.57 3.27 1.93
N ARG A 110 0.71 3.71 1.01
CA ARG A 110 -0.66 4.09 1.37
C ARG A 110 -1.40 2.83 1.77
N PRO A 111 -1.75 2.63 3.06
CA PRO A 111 -2.71 1.61 3.38
C PRO A 111 -3.95 1.95 2.57
N ALA A 112 -4.55 0.98 1.91
CA ALA A 112 -5.94 1.08 1.54
C ALA A 112 -6.71 1.25 2.84
N VAL A 113 -6.77 2.48 3.39
CA VAL A 113 -7.65 2.79 4.51
C VAL A 113 -9.02 2.55 3.91
N PRO A 114 -9.73 1.47 4.29
CA PRO A 114 -11.08 1.31 3.81
C PRO A 114 -11.82 2.53 4.35
N ARG A 115 -12.37 3.37 3.46
CA ARG A 115 -13.16 4.55 3.84
C ARG A 115 -14.46 4.19 4.61
N GLN A 116 -14.58 2.98 5.13
CA GLN A 116 -15.75 2.42 5.80
C GLN A 116 -15.33 1.42 6.88
N ILE A 117 -14.75 1.90 7.98
CA ILE A 117 -15.00 1.34 9.31
C ILE A 117 -15.08 2.51 10.30
N LEU A 118 -16.16 3.29 10.22
CA LEU A 118 -16.64 4.08 11.35
C LEU A 118 -18.10 3.72 11.63
N ALA A 119 -18.35 2.43 11.83
CA ALA A 119 -19.61 1.92 12.34
C ALA A 119 -19.40 0.60 13.09
N ALA A 120 -18.40 0.55 13.98
CA ALA A 120 -18.29 -0.52 14.99
C ALA A 120 -17.29 -0.16 16.09
N GLN A 121 -17.49 0.95 16.80
CA GLN A 121 -17.02 1.10 18.19
C GLN A 121 -17.49 2.44 18.79
N LEU A 122 -18.79 2.54 19.06
CA LEU A 122 -19.31 3.38 20.14
C LEU A 122 -20.34 2.57 20.93
N SER A 123 -19.86 1.55 21.64
CA SER A 123 -20.45 1.17 22.93
C SER A 123 -19.34 1.15 23.97
N LEU A 124 -18.76 2.33 24.19
CA LEU A 124 -17.95 2.58 25.38
C LEU A 124 -18.90 2.55 26.59
N ARG A 125 -18.86 1.43 27.32
CA ARG A 125 -18.79 1.38 28.78
C ARG A 125 -19.34 2.61 29.52
N ILE A 126 -20.62 2.55 29.91
CA ILE A 126 -21.13 3.30 31.06
C ILE A 126 -21.48 2.27 32.14
N TRP A 127 -20.49 1.82 32.92
CA TRP A 127 -20.70 1.46 34.32
C TRP A 127 -19.57 2.12 35.09
N THR A 128 -19.97 3.13 35.86
CA THR A 128 -19.18 4.03 36.67
C THR A 128 -18.32 3.28 37.69
N ALA A 129 -17.01 3.52 37.65
CA ALA A 129 -16.16 3.37 38.83
C ALA A 129 -16.52 4.51 39.80
N HIS A 130 -17.25 4.21 40.87
CA HIS A 130 -17.31 5.06 42.05
C HIS A 130 -16.33 4.48 43.08
N VAL A 131 -15.25 5.21 43.30
CA VAL A 131 -14.28 4.98 44.37
C VAL A 131 -14.95 5.28 45.71
N ARG A 132 -15.04 4.27 46.59
CA ARG A 132 -14.93 4.46 48.05
C ARG A 132 -14.22 3.21 48.58
N CYS A 133 -12.93 3.34 48.87
CA CYS A 133 -12.42 3.78 50.17
C CYS A 133 -12.55 2.67 51.22
N MET A 134 -11.42 1.96 51.41
CA MET A 134 -10.84 1.62 52.71
C MET A 134 -11.68 0.73 53.64
N GLN A 135 -11.27 -0.54 53.76
CA GLN A 135 -10.64 -1.15 54.95
C GLN A 135 -10.95 -2.66 55.01
N ASP A 136 -10.00 -3.47 54.57
CA ASP A 136 -9.79 -4.82 55.09
C ASP A 136 -8.57 -4.77 56.00
N PHE A 137 -8.76 -4.91 57.31
CA PHE A 137 -7.71 -5.34 58.22
C PHE A 137 -8.28 -6.32 59.25
N THR A 138 -7.54 -7.42 59.37
CA THR A 138 -7.83 -8.68 60.03
C THR A 138 -7.51 -8.61 61.53
N VAL A 139 -8.41 -9.14 62.36
CA VAL A 139 -8.19 -9.88 63.64
C VAL A 139 -7.65 -9.15 64.90
N ALA A 140 -8.39 -9.42 66.00
CA ALA A 140 -8.06 -9.44 67.43
C ALA A 140 -7.69 -8.13 68.16
N PHE A 141 -8.37 -7.87 69.28
CA PHE A 141 -7.81 -7.92 70.65
C PHE A 141 -8.82 -7.39 71.69
N VAL A 142 -9.16 -8.26 72.66
CA VAL A 142 -9.27 -8.02 74.12
C VAL A 142 -10.43 -7.22 74.75
N CYS A 143 -11.15 -7.98 75.59
CA CYS A 143 -11.79 -7.75 76.89
C CYS A 143 -11.75 -6.38 77.60
N SER A 144 -12.78 -6.25 78.46
CA SER A 144 -12.96 -5.37 79.64
C SER A 144 -13.62 -4.05 79.29
N GLY A 145 -14.70 -3.58 79.91
CA GLY A 145 -15.34 -3.96 81.18
C GLY A 145 -15.84 -2.67 81.84
N LEU A 146 -16.93 -2.81 82.61
CA LEU A 146 -17.30 -1.99 83.76
C LEU A 146 -18.01 -0.63 83.55
N LEU A 147 -19.21 -0.55 84.18
CA LEU A 147 -19.83 0.55 84.92
C LEU A 147 -19.86 1.95 84.26
N LEU A 148 -21.04 2.55 84.06
CA LEU A 148 -21.99 3.03 85.07
C LEU A 148 -23.35 3.33 84.44
#